data_AF-A0A2M8BEW2-F1
#
_entry.id   AF-A0A2M8BEW2-F1
#
_cell.length_a   1.000
_cell.length_b   1.000
_cell.length_c   1.000
_cell.angle_alpha   90.00
_cell.angle_beta   90.00
_cell.angle_gamma   90.00
#
_symmetry.space_group_name_H-M   'P 1'
#
loop_
_entity.id
_entity.type
_entity.pdbx_description
1 polymer ?
#
loop_
_entity_poly.entity_id
_entity_poly.type
_entity_poly.pdbx_seq_one_letter_code
_entity_poly.pdbx_strand_id
1 'polypeptide(L)'
;MDKLTVIQKSQELGGDGRRKVLEDLMLLARDLGCDAEVGGGRIGGINFRYGSIRYAIMDVNVEGDVKLYVQPHPNKAPPEEIANRLNNYIKDTPGLEVKSFPLTCYGHLDGKVEDLPVDSLVGYLREVVDSIRQTYYT
;
A
#
# COMPACT_ATOMS: atom_id res chain seq x y z
N MET A 1 9.45 15.16 8.28
CA MET A 1 10.17 14.57 7.13
C MET A 1 9.33 14.87 5.89
N ASP A 2 9.91 15.42 4.84
CA ASP A 2 9.22 15.57 3.55
C ASP A 2 9.42 14.33 2.66
N LYS A 3 8.74 14.28 1.51
CA LYS A 3 8.78 13.12 0.60
C LYS A 3 10.18 12.84 0.05
N LEU A 4 10.96 13.88 -0.26
CA LEU A 4 12.32 13.72 -0.76
C LEU A 4 13.21 13.10 0.31
N THR A 5 13.07 13.54 1.56
CA THR A 5 13.80 12.95 2.68
C THR A 5 13.43 11.47 2.90
N VAL A 6 12.16 11.10 2.75
CA VAL A 6 11.74 9.67 2.81
C VAL A 6 12.38 8.87 1.67
N ILE A 7 12.30 9.36 0.43
CA ILE A 7 12.86 8.68 -0.74
C ILE A 7 14.37 8.50 -0.60
N GLN A 8 15.07 9.55 -0.19
CA GLN A 8 16.51 9.49 0.06
C GLN A 8 16.84 8.48 1.15
N LYS A 9 16.08 8.47 2.25
CA LYS A 9 16.31 7.51 3.34
C LYS A 9 16.04 6.07 2.92
N SER A 10 15.00 5.84 2.13
CA SER A 10 14.72 4.53 1.53
C SER A 10 15.88 4.08 0.63
N GLN A 11 16.43 4.97 -0.19
CA GLN A 11 17.60 4.67 -1.04
C GLN A 11 18.84 4.31 -0.20
N GLU A 12 19.12 5.05 0.87
CA GLU A 12 20.25 4.75 1.77
C GLU A 12 20.15 3.34 2.38
N LEU A 13 18.93 2.88 2.68
CA LEU A 13 18.69 1.61 3.38
C LEU A 13 18.46 0.41 2.45
N GLY A 14 17.98 0.62 1.22
CA GLY A 14 17.61 -0.46 0.28
C GLY A 14 18.18 -0.30 -1.12
N GLY A 15 19.06 0.67 -1.32
CA GLY A 15 19.67 0.98 -2.61
C GLY A 15 18.70 1.54 -3.65
N ASP A 16 19.17 1.59 -4.88
CA ASP A 16 18.42 2.15 -6.01
C ASP A 16 17.17 1.33 -6.36
N GLY A 17 17.19 0.02 -6.08
CA GLY A 17 16.03 -0.85 -6.26
C GLY A 17 14.83 -0.38 -5.43
N ARG A 18 15.03 -0.18 -4.12
CA ARG A 18 13.96 0.30 -3.22
C ARG A 18 13.46 1.68 -3.64
N ARG A 19 14.38 2.58 -3.97
CA ARG A 19 14.02 3.91 -4.46
C ARG A 19 13.13 3.84 -5.69
N LYS A 20 13.54 3.07 -6.69
CA LYS A 20 12.81 2.94 -7.95
C LYS A 20 11.41 2.38 -7.72
N VAL A 21 11.26 1.30 -6.97
CA VAL A 21 9.94 0.71 -6.70
C VAL A 21 9.05 1.70 -5.94
N LEU A 22 9.59 2.43 -4.97
CA LEU A 22 8.83 3.46 -4.25
C LEU A 22 8.37 4.60 -5.17
N GLU A 23 9.24 5.09 -6.05
CA GLU A 23 8.91 6.11 -7.05
C GLU A 23 7.84 5.60 -8.03
N ASP A 24 7.97 4.37 -8.53
CA ASP A 24 7.01 3.73 -9.44
C ASP A 24 5.61 3.61 -8.79
N LEU A 25 5.55 3.17 -7.53
CA LEU A 25 4.30 3.10 -6.76
C LEU A 25 3.68 4.49 -6.54
N MET A 26 4.50 5.51 -6.27
CA MET A 26 4.04 6.90 -6.12
C MET A 26 3.46 7.48 -7.41
N LEU A 27 4.11 7.21 -8.55
CA LEU A 27 3.63 7.65 -9.86
C LEU A 27 2.31 6.95 -10.21
N LEU A 28 2.23 5.64 -10.03
CA LEU A 28 1.00 4.89 -10.29
C LEU A 28 -0.14 5.34 -9.37
N ALA A 29 0.12 5.50 -8.07
CA ALA A 29 -0.89 5.94 -7.12
C ALA A 29 -1.47 7.29 -7.55
N ARG A 30 -0.63 8.22 -8.01
CA ARG A 30 -1.09 9.50 -8.56
C ARG A 30 -2.00 9.31 -9.78
N ASP A 31 -1.64 8.42 -10.70
CA ASP A 31 -2.45 8.14 -11.90
C ASP A 31 -3.82 7.52 -11.56
N LEU A 32 -3.90 6.78 -10.45
CA LEU A 32 -5.15 6.23 -9.92
C LEU A 32 -5.99 7.25 -9.14
N GLY A 33 -5.50 8.48 -8.96
CA GLY A 33 -6.16 9.51 -8.16
C GLY A 33 -5.96 9.33 -6.66
N CYS A 34 -4.88 8.66 -6.25
CA CYS A 34 -4.46 8.55 -4.86
C CYS A 34 -3.44 9.64 -4.49
N ASP A 35 -3.48 10.04 -3.23
CA ASP A 35 -2.47 10.88 -2.61
C ASP A 35 -1.40 10.02 -1.94
N ALA A 36 -0.13 10.33 -2.21
CA ALA A 36 1.02 9.79 -1.48
C ALA A 36 1.46 10.80 -0.42
N GLU A 37 1.28 10.50 0.86
CA GLU A 37 1.62 11.36 1.99
C GLU A 37 2.77 10.78 2.81
N VAL A 38 3.56 11.62 3.45
CA VAL A 38 4.58 11.13 4.40
C VAL A 38 3.89 10.53 5.61
N GLY A 39 4.29 9.31 5.97
CA GLY A 39 3.68 8.45 6.98
C GLY A 39 4.69 7.71 7.87
N GLY A 40 4.26 6.62 8.51
CA GLY A 40 5.17 5.67 9.18
C GLY A 40 5.68 6.05 10.59
N GLY A 41 5.11 7.06 11.24
CA GLY A 41 5.48 7.42 12.62
C GLY A 41 6.94 7.88 12.75
N ARG A 42 7.67 7.37 13.75
CA ARG A 42 9.09 7.73 13.96
C ARG A 42 10.04 7.18 12.88
N ILE A 43 9.65 6.09 12.22
CA ILE A 43 10.48 5.40 11.21
C ILE A 43 10.43 6.18 9.88
N GLY A 44 9.27 6.75 9.55
CA GLY A 44 9.06 7.43 8.28
C GLY A 44 8.66 6.45 7.16
N GLY A 45 7.92 6.94 6.18
CA GLY A 45 7.39 6.15 5.08
C GLY A 45 6.47 6.95 4.17
N ILE A 46 5.89 6.27 3.19
CA ILE A 46 4.86 6.79 2.30
C ILE A 46 3.55 6.04 2.53
N ASN A 47 2.54 6.79 2.95
CA ASN A 47 1.16 6.32 3.01
C ASN A 47 0.46 6.67 1.69
N PHE A 48 -0.12 5.67 1.05
CA PHE A 48 -0.98 5.82 -0.12
C PHE A 48 -2.42 5.88 0.33
N ARG A 49 -3.15 6.91 -0.09
CA ARG A 49 -4.54 7.16 0.31
C ARG A 49 -5.41 7.48 -0.89
N TYR A 50 -6.63 6.97 -0.90
CA TYR A 50 -7.59 7.21 -1.98
C TYR A 50 -8.81 8.04 -1.53
N GLY A 51 -9.29 8.89 -2.44
CA GLY A 51 -10.54 9.64 -2.29
C GLY A 51 -10.50 10.80 -1.29
N SER A 52 -11.59 11.56 -1.25
CA SER A 52 -11.71 12.78 -0.43
C SER A 52 -11.61 12.54 1.08
N ILE A 53 -12.01 11.35 1.55
CA ILE A 53 -11.93 10.96 2.96
C ILE A 53 -10.66 10.16 3.29
N ARG A 54 -9.70 10.11 2.35
CA ARG A 54 -8.33 9.61 2.56
C ARG A 54 -8.24 8.17 3.06
N TYR A 55 -8.98 7.26 2.42
CA TYR A 55 -8.92 5.82 2.67
C TYR A 55 -7.49 5.33 2.56
N ALA A 56 -6.92 4.71 3.60
CA ALA A 56 -5.57 4.15 3.56
C ALA A 56 -5.59 2.88 2.71
N ILE A 57 -4.72 2.78 1.71
CA ILE A 57 -4.70 1.62 0.80
C ILE A 57 -3.38 0.87 0.86
N MET A 58 -2.27 1.57 1.04
CA MET A 58 -0.94 0.96 1.17
C MET A 58 -0.05 1.85 2.04
N ASP A 59 0.90 1.27 2.76
CA ASP A 59 1.99 1.98 3.47
C ASP A 59 3.31 1.29 3.17
N VAL A 60 4.35 2.05 2.85
CA VAL A 60 5.71 1.57 2.65
C VAL A 60 6.65 2.40 3.51
N ASN A 61 7.27 1.78 4.51
CA ASN A 61 8.22 2.48 5.39
C ASN A 61 9.62 2.61 4.72
N VAL A 62 10.49 3.44 5.30
CA VAL A 62 11.87 3.60 4.77
C VAL A 62 12.71 2.32 4.84
N GLU A 63 12.34 1.39 5.72
CA GLU A 63 12.96 0.07 5.84
C GLU A 63 12.47 -0.91 4.78
N GLY A 64 11.55 -0.51 3.89
CA GLY A 64 11.00 -1.32 2.82
C GLY A 64 9.85 -2.25 3.22
N ASP A 65 9.35 -2.19 4.47
CA ASP A 65 8.20 -3.00 4.87
C ASP A 65 6.92 -2.44 4.25
N VAL A 66 6.15 -3.34 3.65
CA VAL A 66 4.89 -3.01 2.96
C VAL A 66 3.70 -3.45 3.81
N LYS A 67 2.70 -2.58 3.92
CA LYS A 67 1.38 -2.88 4.48
C LYS A 67 0.31 -2.69 3.41
N LEU A 68 -0.55 -3.68 3.26
CA LEU A 68 -1.70 -3.65 2.37
C LEU A 68 -2.99 -3.54 3.20
N TYR A 69 -3.82 -2.53 2.96
CA TYR A 69 -5.03 -2.28 3.75
C TYR A 69 -6.27 -2.95 3.16
N VAL A 70 -6.81 -3.95 3.86
CA VAL A 70 -8.07 -4.61 3.50
C VAL A 70 -9.30 -3.92 4.12
N GLN A 71 -9.08 -3.08 5.13
CA GLN A 71 -10.03 -2.09 5.65
C GLN A 71 -9.48 -0.69 5.37
N PRO A 72 -9.85 -0.06 4.24
CA PRO A 72 -9.26 1.21 3.88
C PRO A 72 -9.71 2.38 4.78
N HIS A 73 -10.89 2.26 5.41
CA HIS A 73 -11.39 3.29 6.31
C HIS A 73 -10.88 3.07 7.75
N PRO A 74 -10.24 4.07 8.40
CA PRO A 74 -9.59 3.88 9.69
C PRO A 74 -10.56 3.48 10.82
N ASN A 75 -11.80 3.97 10.77
CA ASN A 75 -12.78 3.83 11.86
C ASN A 75 -14.06 3.07 11.46
N LYS A 76 -14.10 2.49 10.26
CA LYS A 76 -15.30 1.79 9.77
C LYS A 76 -14.86 0.52 9.06
N ALA A 77 -15.44 -0.60 9.48
CA ALA A 77 -15.27 -1.84 8.74
C ALA A 77 -15.77 -1.62 7.29
N PRO A 78 -15.05 -2.13 6.29
CA PRO A 78 -15.58 -2.15 4.94
C PRO A 78 -16.73 -3.18 4.88
N PRO A 79 -17.62 -3.08 3.88
CA PRO A 79 -18.50 -4.19 3.54
C PRO A 79 -17.70 -5.49 3.38
N GLU A 80 -18.29 -6.61 3.82
CA GLU A 80 -17.65 -7.93 3.81
C GLU A 80 -17.17 -8.32 2.40
N GLU A 81 -17.90 -7.91 1.36
CA GLU A 81 -17.54 -8.12 -0.04
C GLU A 81 -16.18 -7.49 -0.40
N ILE A 82 -15.94 -6.22 0.01
CA ILE A 82 -14.66 -5.55 -0.22
C ILE A 82 -13.56 -6.28 0.55
N ALA A 83 -13.79 -6.57 1.84
CA ALA A 83 -12.80 -7.22 2.68
C ALA A 83 -12.38 -8.58 2.08
N ASN A 84 -13.35 -9.40 1.69
CA ASN A 84 -13.12 -10.70 1.09
C ASN A 84 -12.40 -10.59 -0.26
N ARG A 85 -12.80 -9.64 -1.10
CA ARG A 85 -12.15 -9.40 -2.40
C ARG A 85 -10.68 -9.05 -2.25
N LEU A 86 -10.35 -8.11 -1.35
CA LEU A 86 -8.96 -7.70 -1.10
C LEU A 86 -8.13 -8.80 -0.42
N ASN A 87 -8.73 -9.55 0.51
CA ASN A 87 -8.08 -10.68 1.14
C ASN A 87 -7.78 -11.80 0.15
N ASN A 88 -8.74 -12.13 -0.72
CA ASN A 88 -8.55 -13.14 -1.76
C ASN A 88 -7.48 -12.70 -2.75
N TYR A 89 -7.46 -11.43 -3.15
CA TYR A 89 -6.38 -10.90 -4.00
C TYR A 89 -5.01 -11.15 -3.37
N ILE A 90 -4.80 -10.77 -2.11
CA ILE A 90 -3.51 -10.95 -1.43
C ILE A 90 -3.15 -12.44 -1.34
N LYS A 91 -4.11 -13.28 -0.95
CA LYS A 91 -3.91 -14.72 -0.76
C LYS A 91 -3.58 -15.45 -2.06
N ASP A 92 -4.22 -15.06 -3.16
CA ASP A 92 -4.13 -15.77 -4.45
C ASP A 92 -3.01 -15.20 -5.34
N THR A 93 -2.41 -14.06 -4.97
CA THR A 93 -1.34 -13.43 -5.75
C THR A 93 0.03 -13.99 -5.37
N PRO A 94 0.76 -14.64 -6.30
CA PRO A 94 2.10 -15.15 -6.04
C PRO A 94 3.07 -14.07 -5.60
N GLY A 95 3.86 -14.36 -4.56
CA GLY A 95 4.89 -13.48 -4.01
C GLY A 95 4.39 -12.37 -3.08
N LEU A 96 3.10 -12.33 -2.75
CA LEU A 96 2.55 -11.48 -1.69
C LEU A 96 2.29 -12.33 -0.43
N GLU A 97 3.36 -12.80 0.21
CA GLU A 97 3.25 -13.57 1.46
C GLU A 97 3.01 -12.62 2.64
N VAL A 98 2.15 -13.00 3.60
CA VAL A 98 1.80 -12.15 4.75
C VAL A 98 2.55 -12.60 6.00
N LYS A 99 3.35 -11.70 6.58
CA LYS A 99 4.19 -11.92 7.77
C LYS A 99 3.40 -11.95 9.09
N SER A 100 2.34 -11.15 9.20
CA SER A 100 1.50 -11.10 10.41
C SER A 100 0.03 -10.87 10.06
N PHE A 101 -0.85 -11.68 10.64
CA PHE A 101 -2.30 -11.53 10.55
C PHE A 101 -2.76 -10.46 11.55
N PRO A 102 -3.52 -9.44 11.10
CA PRO A 102 -4.96 -9.66 10.98
C PRO A 102 -5.50 -9.23 9.61
N LEU A 103 -5.92 -10.21 8.81
CA LEU A 103 -6.63 -10.06 7.52
C LEU A 103 -8.00 -9.35 7.63
N THR A 104 -8.32 -8.75 8.77
CA THR A 104 -9.52 -7.92 8.93
C THR A 104 -9.25 -6.44 8.67
N CYS A 105 -8.01 -5.97 8.90
CA CYS A 105 -7.68 -4.55 8.79
C CYS A 105 -6.56 -4.26 7.77
N TYR A 106 -5.43 -4.96 7.90
CA TYR A 106 -4.27 -4.84 7.01
C TYR A 106 -3.38 -6.08 7.13
N GLY A 107 -2.61 -6.37 6.07
CA GLY A 107 -1.56 -7.39 6.08
C GLY A 107 -0.18 -6.76 5.90
N HIS A 108 0.78 -7.12 6.75
CA HIS A 108 2.19 -6.86 6.50
C HIS A 108 2.75 -7.94 5.59
N LEU A 109 3.41 -7.54 4.50
CA LEU A 109 4.05 -8.50 3.62
C LEU A 109 5.35 -9.03 4.23
N ASP A 110 5.70 -10.26 3.89
CA ASP A 110 7.03 -10.80 4.10
C ASP A 110 7.95 -10.37 2.96
N GLY A 111 9.19 -10.02 3.30
CA GLY A 111 10.12 -9.39 2.36
C GLY A 111 10.04 -7.85 2.31
N LYS A 112 11.00 -7.26 1.59
CA LYS A 112 11.14 -5.81 1.40
C LYS A 112 10.59 -5.41 0.04
N VAL A 113 10.13 -4.15 -0.08
CA VAL A 113 9.46 -3.64 -1.28
C VAL A 113 10.25 -3.83 -2.58
N GLU A 114 11.58 -3.80 -2.52
CA GLU A 114 12.46 -4.07 -3.67
C GLU A 114 12.55 -5.54 -4.09
N ASP A 115 12.24 -6.46 -3.18
CA ASP A 115 12.27 -7.91 -3.41
C ASP A 115 10.87 -8.46 -3.76
N LEU A 116 9.83 -7.66 -3.54
CA LEU A 116 8.44 -8.02 -3.84
C LEU A 116 8.14 -7.88 -5.35
N PRO A 117 7.23 -8.70 -5.91
CA PRO A 117 6.81 -8.55 -7.29
C PRO A 117 6.08 -7.22 -7.49
N VAL A 118 6.73 -6.27 -8.16
CA VAL A 118 6.20 -4.91 -8.38
C VAL A 118 4.83 -4.95 -9.06
N ASP A 119 4.66 -5.80 -10.07
CA ASP A 119 3.38 -5.96 -10.78
C ASP A 119 2.24 -6.38 -9.85
N SER A 120 2.54 -7.19 -8.84
CA SER A 120 1.56 -7.63 -7.83
C SER A 120 1.13 -6.47 -6.91
N LEU A 121 2.08 -5.62 -6.50
CA LEU A 121 1.80 -4.40 -5.71
C LEU A 121 1.00 -3.37 -6.52
N VAL A 122 1.35 -3.21 -7.79
CA VAL A 122 0.63 -2.38 -8.76
C VAL A 122 -0.80 -2.88 -8.96
N GLY A 123 -0.97 -4.19 -9.17
CA GLY A 123 -2.29 -4.80 -9.32
C GLY A 123 -3.14 -4.62 -8.07
N TYR A 124 -2.54 -4.72 -6.88
CA TYR A 124 -3.23 -4.48 -5.62
C TYR A 124 -3.76 -3.04 -5.51
N LEU A 125 -2.95 -2.02 -5.86
CA LEU A 125 -3.38 -0.62 -5.85
C LEU A 125 -4.58 -0.37 -6.79
N ARG A 126 -4.62 -1.04 -7.94
CA ARG A 126 -5.77 -0.97 -8.85
C ARG A 126 -7.00 -1.61 -8.23
N GLU A 127 -6.84 -2.82 -7.72
CA GLU A 127 -7.94 -3.62 -7.16
C GLU A 127 -8.60 -2.93 -5.96
N VAL A 128 -7.81 -2.34 -5.06
CA VAL A 128 -8.34 -1.61 -3.90
C VAL A 128 -9.06 -0.33 -4.29
N VAL A 129 -8.52 0.42 -5.27
CA VAL A 129 -9.18 1.63 -5.77
C VAL A 129 -10.49 1.29 -6.48
N ASP A 130 -10.49 0.26 -7.33
CA ASP A 130 -11.68 -0.18 -8.05
C ASP A 130 -12.75 -0.72 -7.10
N SER A 131 -12.36 -1.46 -6.07
CA SER A 131 -13.27 -1.93 -5.01
C SER A 131 -13.90 -0.75 -4.26
N ILE A 132 -13.12 0.27 -3.88
CA ILE A 132 -13.66 1.47 -3.21
C ILE A 132 -14.64 2.22 -4.14
N ARG A 133 -14.28 2.40 -5.42
CA ARG A 133 -15.13 3.07 -6.42
C ARG A 133 -16.47 2.36 -6.56
N GLN A 134 -16.45 1.06 -6.81
CA GLN A 134 -17.66 0.25 -7.04
C GLN A 134 -18.59 0.20 -5.83
N THR A 135 -18.07 0.32 -4.61
CA THR A 135 -18.92 0.23 -3.41
C THR A 135 -19.39 1.58 -2.88
N TYR A 136 -18.59 2.64 -2.98
CA TYR A 136 -18.88 3.91 -2.30
C TYR A 136 -19.16 5.11 -3.23
N TYR A 137 -18.87 4.99 -4.52
CA TYR A 137 -19.02 6.08 -5.49
C TYR A 137 -19.97 5.73 -6.65
N THR A 138 -20.79 4.69 -6.45
CA THR A 138 -21.82 4.23 -7.40
C THR A 138 -23.18 4.84 -7.10
#